data_AF-A0A7L4AI82-F1
#
_entry.id   AF-A0A7L4AI82-F1
#
_cell.length_a   1.000
_cell.length_b   1.000
_cell.length_c   1.000
_cell.angle_alpha   90.00
_cell.angle_beta   90.00
_cell.angle_gamma   90.00
#
_symmetry.space_group_name_H-M   'P 1'
#
loop_
_entity.id
_entity.type
_entity.pdbx_description
1 polymer ?
#
loop_
_entity_poly.entity_id
_entity_poly.type
_entity_poly.pdbx_seq_one_letter_code
_entity_poly.pdbx_strand_id
1 'polypeptide(L)'
;MASYRIRQYRDQDYDAVRTLFAHGILEHAPAGYRHFLHSARAQLGLLVFFVAVRAAAGYWVLGLGAVALVLAATWLLVRSFSTSYVRQALSTDLCDITTSYLRAPDSCFWVAEAGGSVVGMVAVAPPQDPAERGVALELKRMSVSKDYRGQGVSKALCGEVLRFARARGYGAVVLSTSMVQVAAQRLYEGQGFKKVGAFSPSLLGSLLCFQIFHYRCDLPGHTAAP
;
A
#
# COMPACT_ATOMS: atom_id res chain seq x y z
N MET A 1 -18.03 19.80 4.97
CA MET A 1 -17.61 18.38 4.96
C MET A 1 -18.38 17.69 3.85
N ALA A 2 -17.73 17.02 2.89
CA ALA A 2 -18.49 16.22 1.94
C ALA A 2 -19.19 15.09 2.71
N SER A 3 -20.52 14.99 2.55
CA SER A 3 -21.30 13.92 3.17
C SER A 3 -20.98 12.62 2.44
N TYR A 4 -20.33 11.67 3.12
CA TYR A 4 -20.09 10.33 2.62
C TYR A 4 -20.73 9.29 3.54
N ARG A 5 -21.08 8.13 2.99
CA ARG A 5 -21.63 6.99 3.71
C ARG A 5 -20.75 5.77 3.49
N ILE A 6 -20.43 5.06 4.56
CA ILE A 6 -19.78 3.74 4.47
C ILE A 6 -20.87 2.68 4.35
N ARG A 7 -20.68 1.76 3.40
CA ARG A 7 -21.52 0.58 3.22
C ARG A 7 -20.69 -0.59 2.72
N GLN A 8 -21.25 -1.79 2.81
CA GLN A 8 -20.67 -2.97 2.19
C GLN A 8 -20.67 -2.84 0.65
N TYR A 9 -19.66 -3.44 0.03
CA TYR A 9 -19.52 -3.56 -1.42
C TYR A 9 -20.74 -4.23 -2.06
N ARG A 10 -21.06 -3.81 -3.29
CA ARG A 10 -22.06 -4.40 -4.17
C ARG A 10 -21.44 -4.62 -5.55
N ASP A 11 -21.93 -5.59 -6.31
CA ASP A 11 -21.35 -5.93 -7.62
C ASP A 11 -21.37 -4.76 -8.63
N GLN A 12 -22.31 -3.82 -8.50
CA GLN A 12 -22.32 -2.57 -9.27
C GLN A 12 -21.07 -1.69 -9.05
N ASP A 13 -20.35 -1.87 -7.94
CA ASP A 13 -19.15 -1.10 -7.59
C ASP A 13 -17.87 -1.67 -8.22
N TYR A 14 -17.95 -2.84 -8.87
CA TYR A 14 -16.80 -3.64 -9.31
C TYR A 14 -15.76 -2.84 -10.10
N ASP A 15 -16.18 -2.15 -11.15
CA ASP A 15 -15.27 -1.36 -11.98
C ASP A 15 -14.73 -0.14 -11.22
N ALA A 16 -15.56 0.48 -10.38
CA ALA A 16 -15.21 1.67 -9.62
C ALA A 16 -14.12 1.35 -8.59
N VAL A 17 -14.25 0.27 -7.81
CA VAL A 17 -13.25 -0.13 -6.81
C VAL A 17 -11.94 -0.57 -7.45
N ARG A 18 -11.99 -1.33 -8.55
CA ARG A 18 -10.79 -1.76 -9.29
C ARG A 18 -10.03 -0.57 -9.86
N THR A 19 -10.75 0.39 -10.42
CA THR A 19 -10.17 1.63 -10.97
C THR A 19 -9.59 2.50 -9.87
N LEU A 20 -10.32 2.69 -8.76
CA LEU A 20 -9.89 3.47 -7.62
C LEU A 20 -8.62 2.90 -6.99
N PHE A 21 -8.56 1.59 -6.80
CA PHE A 21 -7.38 0.91 -6.29
C PHE A 21 -6.17 1.07 -7.22
N ALA A 22 -6.35 0.82 -8.52
CA ALA A 22 -5.28 0.94 -9.51
C ALA A 22 -4.70 2.36 -9.54
N HIS A 23 -5.55 3.38 -9.60
CA HIS A 23 -5.11 4.77 -9.58
C HIS A 23 -4.42 5.15 -8.26
N GLY A 24 -5.00 4.73 -7.12
CA GLY A 24 -4.44 5.01 -5.80
C GLY A 24 -3.02 4.47 -5.63
N ILE A 25 -2.76 3.25 -6.10
CA ILE A 25 -1.41 2.66 -6.02
C ILE A 25 -0.44 3.31 -7.02
N LEU A 26 -0.87 3.52 -8.27
CA LEU A 26 0.02 4.07 -9.31
C LEU A 26 0.43 5.52 -9.04
N GLU A 27 -0.40 6.30 -8.33
CA GLU A 27 -0.07 7.67 -7.92
C GLU A 27 1.17 7.75 -7.03
N HIS A 28 1.54 6.66 -6.35
CA HIS A 28 2.73 6.61 -5.49
C HIS A 28 4.03 6.26 -6.22
N ALA A 29 4.00 5.86 -7.50
CA ALA A 29 5.21 5.52 -8.25
C ALA A 29 6.23 6.69 -8.33
N PRO A 30 5.81 7.95 -8.61
CA PRO A 30 6.71 9.11 -8.55
C PRO A 30 7.30 9.38 -7.16
N ALA A 31 6.57 9.04 -6.08
CA ALA A 31 7.09 9.18 -4.73
C ALA A 31 8.21 8.16 -4.45
N GLY A 32 8.06 6.92 -4.91
CA GLY A 32 9.13 5.91 -4.84
C GLY A 32 10.37 6.30 -5.65
N TYR A 33 10.18 6.83 -6.85
CA TYR A 33 11.30 7.32 -7.67
C TYR A 33 12.03 8.49 -7.00
N ARG A 34 11.30 9.49 -6.48
CA ARG A 34 11.92 10.61 -5.74
C ARG A 34 12.65 10.14 -4.49
N HIS A 35 12.11 9.17 -3.76
CA HIS A 35 12.78 8.62 -2.58
C HIS A 35 14.14 8.02 -2.94
N PHE A 36 14.20 7.25 -4.04
CA PHE A 36 15.46 6.73 -4.55
C PHE A 36 16.44 7.86 -4.89
N LEU A 37 16.00 8.89 -5.62
CA LEU A 37 16.87 10.02 -6.02
C LEU A 37 17.46 10.80 -4.84
N HIS A 38 16.71 10.91 -3.73
CA HIS A 38 17.17 11.61 -2.52
C HIS A 38 18.01 10.73 -1.58
N SER A 39 18.13 9.44 -1.84
CA SER A 39 18.95 8.55 -1.03
C SER A 39 20.44 8.82 -1.26
N ALA A 40 21.19 9.11 -0.20
CA ALA A 40 22.63 9.34 -0.27
C ALA A 40 23.38 8.18 -0.95
N ARG A 41 22.92 6.94 -0.74
CA ARG A 41 23.47 5.75 -1.39
C ARG A 41 23.30 5.77 -2.91
N ALA A 42 22.12 6.18 -3.39
CA ALA A 42 21.86 6.31 -4.81
C ALA A 42 22.69 7.45 -5.43
N GLN A 43 22.77 8.60 -4.75
CA GLN A 43 23.56 9.74 -5.20
C GLN A 43 25.06 9.40 -5.30
N LEU A 44 25.62 8.75 -4.27
CA LEU A 44 27.01 8.28 -4.29
C LEU A 44 27.24 7.22 -5.37
N GLY A 45 26.32 6.27 -5.52
CA GLY A 45 26.41 5.25 -6.57
C GLY A 45 26.41 5.85 -7.99
N LEU A 46 25.52 6.80 -8.25
CA LEU A 46 25.46 7.52 -9.54
C LEU A 46 26.74 8.33 -9.78
N LEU A 47 27.29 8.98 -8.75
CA LEU A 47 28.54 9.72 -8.85
C LEU A 47 29.74 8.81 -9.15
N VAL A 48 29.87 7.69 -8.44
CA VAL A 48 30.92 6.70 -8.68
C VAL A 48 30.81 6.13 -10.09
N PHE A 49 29.60 5.78 -10.53
CA PHE A 49 29.34 5.29 -11.88
C PHE A 49 29.71 6.33 -12.95
N PHE A 50 29.34 7.59 -12.75
CA PHE A 50 29.72 8.69 -13.62
C PHE A 50 31.25 8.82 -13.74
N VAL A 51 31.96 8.86 -12.60
CA VAL A 51 33.42 9.00 -12.56
C VAL A 51 34.10 7.82 -13.26
N ALA A 52 33.61 6.59 -13.04
CA ALA A 52 34.14 5.39 -13.67
C ALA A 52 33.98 5.41 -15.19
N VAL A 53 32.77 5.72 -15.69
CA VAL A 53 32.50 5.81 -17.14
C VAL A 53 33.33 6.92 -17.78
N ARG A 54 33.43 8.08 -17.12
CA ARG A 54 34.26 9.20 -17.58
C ARG A 54 35.74 8.80 -17.66
N ALA A 55 36.26 8.11 -16.64
CA ALA A 55 37.66 7.67 -16.60
C ALA A 55 37.98 6.65 -17.69
N ALA A 56 37.06 5.73 -17.98
CA ALA A 56 37.25 4.70 -19.01
C ALA A 56 37.10 5.25 -20.43
N ALA A 57 36.13 6.13 -20.67
CA ALA A 57 35.77 6.58 -22.01
C ALA A 57 36.46 7.90 -22.43
N GLY A 58 37.02 8.66 -21.49
CA GLY A 58 37.68 9.94 -21.75
C GLY A 58 36.75 11.14 -22.04
N TYR A 59 35.44 10.91 -22.24
CA TYR A 59 34.45 11.95 -22.55
C TYR A 59 33.39 12.08 -21.46
N TRP A 60 33.14 13.30 -20.99
CA TRP A 60 32.13 13.60 -19.96
C TRP A 60 30.69 13.35 -20.43
N VAL A 61 30.42 13.53 -21.73
CA VAL A 61 29.09 13.30 -22.34
C VAL A 61 28.64 11.84 -22.19
N LEU A 62 29.57 10.88 -22.33
CA LEU A 62 29.26 9.45 -22.16
C LEU A 62 28.93 9.12 -20.70
N GLY A 63 29.61 9.75 -19.74
CA GLY A 63 29.28 9.64 -18.31
C GLY A 63 27.87 10.16 -18.00
N LEU A 64 27.50 11.33 -18.53
CA LEU A 64 26.17 11.89 -18.35
C LEU A 64 25.09 11.03 -19.01
N GLY A 65 25.35 10.54 -20.23
CA GLY A 65 24.45 9.63 -20.93
C GLY A 65 24.22 8.34 -20.14
N ALA A 66 25.27 7.76 -19.57
CA ALA A 66 25.18 6.56 -18.75
C ALA A 66 24.33 6.79 -17.48
N VAL A 67 24.53 7.92 -16.79
CA VAL A 67 23.68 8.29 -15.64
C VAL A 67 22.22 8.48 -16.06
N ALA A 68 21.97 9.16 -17.18
CA ALA A 68 20.61 9.35 -17.68
C ALA A 68 19.91 8.01 -18.00
N LEU A 69 20.64 7.05 -18.57
CA LEU A 69 20.14 5.70 -18.81
C LEU A 69 19.82 4.96 -17.51
N VAL A 70 20.67 5.05 -16.49
CA VAL A 70 20.39 4.46 -15.16
C VAL A 70 19.14 5.07 -14.55
N LEU A 71 19.01 6.40 -14.59
CA LEU A 71 17.84 7.11 -14.07
C LEU A 71 16.54 6.72 -14.79
N ALA A 72 16.59 6.59 -16.12
CA ALA A 72 15.46 6.13 -16.92
C ALA A 72 15.11 4.67 -16.63
N ALA A 73 16.11 3.80 -16.53
CA ALA A 73 15.92 2.38 -16.18
C ALA A 73 15.30 2.24 -14.78
N THR A 74 15.77 3.00 -13.78
CA THR A 74 15.17 3.00 -12.44
C THR A 74 13.72 3.46 -12.45
N TRP A 75 13.39 4.51 -13.22
CA TRP A 75 12.00 4.94 -13.38
C TRP A 75 11.11 3.83 -13.97
N LEU A 76 11.59 3.16 -15.02
CA LEU A 76 10.88 2.03 -15.63
C LEU A 76 10.69 0.86 -14.66
N LEU A 77 11.72 0.55 -13.85
CA LEU A 77 11.65 -0.50 -12.84
C LEU A 77 10.63 -0.19 -11.74
N VAL A 78 10.65 1.04 -11.19
CA VAL A 78 9.67 1.49 -10.19
C VAL A 78 8.25 1.41 -10.75
N ARG A 79 8.04 1.95 -11.96
CA ARG A 79 6.73 1.90 -12.63
C ARG A 79 6.27 0.46 -12.90
N SER A 80 7.18 -0.40 -13.35
CA SER A 80 6.91 -1.82 -13.60
C SER A 80 6.49 -2.56 -12.33
N PHE A 81 7.19 -2.32 -11.22
CA PHE A 81 6.85 -2.92 -9.92
C PHE A 81 5.45 -2.51 -9.44
N SER A 82 5.13 -1.20 -9.48
CA SER A 82 3.80 -0.72 -9.12
C SER A 82 2.70 -1.31 -10.01
N THR A 83 2.94 -1.37 -11.33
CA THR A 83 1.99 -1.94 -12.29
C THR A 83 1.79 -3.44 -12.07
N SER A 84 2.87 -4.17 -11.76
CA SER A 84 2.82 -5.60 -11.50
C SER A 84 2.03 -5.92 -10.23
N TYR A 85 2.21 -5.12 -9.17
CA TYR A 85 1.43 -5.25 -7.95
C TYR A 85 -0.07 -4.97 -8.17
N VAL A 86 -0.40 -3.91 -8.92
CA VAL A 86 -1.79 -3.61 -9.29
C VAL A 86 -2.38 -4.76 -10.11
N ARG A 87 -1.67 -5.22 -11.14
CA ARG A 87 -2.11 -6.34 -11.98
C ARG A 87 -2.38 -7.59 -11.15
N GLN A 88 -1.46 -7.93 -10.24
CA GLN A 88 -1.61 -9.09 -9.36
C GLN A 88 -2.86 -8.97 -8.48
N ALA A 89 -3.11 -7.83 -7.85
CA ALA A 89 -4.31 -7.62 -7.05
C ALA A 89 -5.60 -7.73 -7.89
N LEU A 90 -5.60 -7.11 -9.07
CA LEU A 90 -6.73 -7.15 -10.01
C LEU A 90 -6.99 -8.54 -10.61
N SER A 91 -5.98 -9.40 -10.70
CA SER A 91 -6.12 -10.77 -11.18
C SER A 91 -6.35 -11.81 -10.08
N THR A 92 -6.24 -11.42 -8.81
CA THR A 92 -6.44 -12.31 -7.67
C THR A 92 -7.68 -11.91 -6.88
N ASP A 93 -7.50 -11.29 -5.72
CA ASP A 93 -8.58 -11.00 -4.78
C ASP A 93 -9.60 -9.98 -5.29
N LEU A 94 -9.18 -9.04 -6.16
CA LEU A 94 -10.11 -8.09 -6.79
C LEU A 94 -10.73 -8.62 -8.08
N CYS A 95 -10.32 -9.79 -8.59
CA CYS A 95 -10.94 -10.46 -9.73
C CYS A 95 -12.34 -10.98 -9.38
N ASP A 96 -12.46 -11.58 -8.19
CA ASP A 96 -13.73 -12.01 -7.63
C ASP A 96 -13.82 -11.54 -6.18
N ILE A 97 -14.29 -10.30 -6.00
CA ILE A 97 -14.42 -9.65 -4.69
C ILE A 97 -15.42 -10.39 -3.80
N THR A 98 -16.52 -10.86 -4.38
CA THR A 98 -17.58 -11.55 -3.66
C THR A 98 -17.07 -12.86 -3.06
N THR A 99 -16.36 -13.67 -3.84
CA THR A 99 -15.74 -14.89 -3.33
C THR A 99 -14.61 -14.60 -2.34
N SER A 100 -13.77 -13.59 -2.61
CA SER A 100 -12.58 -13.31 -1.81
C SER A 100 -12.88 -12.66 -0.46
N TYR A 101 -13.95 -11.85 -0.38
CA TYR A 101 -14.20 -10.99 0.77
C TYR A 101 -15.61 -11.05 1.35
N LEU A 102 -16.60 -11.62 0.67
CA LEU A 102 -17.99 -11.63 1.15
C LEU A 102 -18.52 -13.00 1.54
N ARG A 103 -17.87 -14.10 1.14
CA ARG A 103 -18.32 -15.46 1.46
C ARG A 103 -17.92 -15.94 2.84
N ALA A 104 -16.72 -15.59 3.30
CA ALA A 104 -16.22 -16.03 4.59
C ALA A 104 -16.67 -15.09 5.72
N PRO A 105 -16.96 -15.62 6.93
CA PRO A 105 -17.42 -14.79 8.05
C PRO A 105 -16.36 -13.78 8.49
N ASP A 106 -15.08 -14.13 8.37
CA ASP A 106 -13.95 -13.33 8.84
C ASP A 106 -13.34 -12.45 7.74
N SER A 107 -14.14 -12.16 6.71
CA SER A 107 -13.80 -11.25 5.64
C SER A 107 -14.93 -10.27 5.37
N CYS A 108 -14.60 -9.07 4.92
CA CYS A 108 -15.57 -8.11 4.45
C CYS A 108 -14.91 -7.08 3.51
N PHE A 109 -15.72 -6.41 2.71
CA PHE A 109 -15.29 -5.32 1.84
C PHE A 109 -16.27 -4.16 1.96
N TRP A 110 -15.75 -2.97 2.29
CA TRP A 110 -16.53 -1.75 2.40
C TRP A 110 -16.11 -0.73 1.36
N VAL A 111 -17.08 0.08 0.96
CA VAL A 111 -16.90 1.27 0.15
C VAL A 111 -17.41 2.49 0.90
N ALA A 112 -16.74 3.62 0.70
CA ALA A 112 -17.26 4.94 1.03
C ALA A 112 -17.90 5.52 -0.22
N GLU A 113 -19.16 5.90 -0.13
CA GLU A 113 -19.95 6.47 -1.22
C GLU A 113 -20.26 7.94 -0.94
N ALA A 114 -20.07 8.80 -1.94
CA ALA A 114 -20.49 10.20 -1.90
C ALA A 114 -21.07 10.58 -3.27
N GLY A 115 -22.25 11.21 -3.29
CA GLY A 115 -22.92 11.59 -4.54
C GLY A 115 -23.17 10.41 -5.50
N GLY A 116 -23.49 9.23 -4.96
CA GLY A 116 -23.71 8.01 -5.76
C GLY A 116 -22.44 7.36 -6.32
N SER A 117 -21.26 7.92 -6.04
CA SER A 117 -19.97 7.42 -6.54
C SER A 117 -19.14 6.82 -5.42
N VAL A 118 -18.40 5.75 -5.73
CA VAL A 118 -17.41 5.17 -4.80
C VAL A 118 -16.20 6.10 -4.72
N VAL A 119 -15.94 6.62 -3.52
CA VAL A 119 -14.85 7.56 -3.24
C VAL A 119 -13.79 6.98 -2.30
N GLY A 120 -14.06 5.81 -1.72
CA GLY A 120 -13.11 5.10 -0.88
C GLY A 120 -13.44 3.62 -0.80
N MET A 121 -12.45 2.81 -0.46
CA MET A 121 -12.60 1.36 -0.30
C MET A 121 -11.63 0.84 0.76
N VAL A 122 -12.01 -0.28 1.39
CA VAL A 122 -11.15 -1.08 2.27
C VAL A 122 -11.68 -2.51 2.32
N ALA A 123 -10.77 -3.47 2.44
CA ALA A 123 -11.10 -4.87 2.63
C ALA A 123 -10.47 -5.38 3.93
N VAL A 124 -11.05 -6.44 4.47
CA VAL A 124 -10.48 -7.22 5.58
C VAL A 124 -10.59 -8.70 5.28
N ALA A 125 -9.55 -9.47 5.60
CA ALA A 125 -9.52 -10.92 5.45
C ALA A 125 -8.52 -11.55 6.44
N PRO A 126 -8.52 -12.87 6.63
CA PRO A 126 -7.49 -13.54 7.42
C PRO A 126 -6.08 -13.25 6.87
N PRO A 127 -5.08 -13.04 7.75
CA PRO A 127 -3.72 -12.72 7.35
C PRO A 127 -3.06 -13.88 6.59
N GLN A 128 -2.19 -13.52 5.64
CA GLN A 128 -1.38 -14.51 4.94
C GLN A 128 -0.37 -15.18 5.86
N ASP A 129 0.20 -14.42 6.81
CA ASP A 129 1.14 -14.92 7.81
C ASP A 129 0.47 -15.95 8.73
N PRO A 130 0.92 -17.21 8.73
CA PRO A 130 0.39 -18.26 9.59
C PRO A 130 0.45 -17.92 11.09
N ALA A 131 1.42 -17.13 11.53
CA ALA A 131 1.57 -16.76 12.94
C ALA A 131 0.46 -15.82 13.44
N GLU A 132 -0.19 -15.10 12.53
CA GLU A 132 -1.26 -14.15 12.84
C GLU A 132 -2.67 -14.74 12.62
N ARG A 133 -2.77 -15.91 11.99
CA ARG A 133 -4.07 -16.55 11.71
C ARG A 133 -4.78 -16.95 13.00
N GLY A 134 -6.06 -16.63 13.08
CA GLY A 134 -6.90 -16.87 14.27
C GLY A 134 -6.70 -15.86 15.40
N VAL A 135 -5.65 -15.02 15.34
CA VAL A 135 -5.37 -13.98 16.33
C VAL A 135 -5.73 -12.60 15.79
N ALA A 136 -5.42 -12.33 14.52
CA ALA A 136 -5.65 -11.05 13.88
C ALA A 136 -6.41 -11.18 12.56
N LEU A 137 -6.98 -10.04 12.11
CA LEU A 137 -7.43 -9.84 10.74
C LEU A 137 -6.49 -8.88 9.99
N GLU A 138 -6.32 -9.07 8.69
CA GLU A 138 -5.51 -8.21 7.84
C GLU A 138 -6.37 -7.15 7.14
N LEU A 139 -6.06 -5.87 7.36
CA LEU A 139 -6.62 -4.76 6.59
C LEU A 139 -5.90 -4.66 5.24
N LYS A 140 -6.67 -4.73 4.15
CA LYS A 140 -6.17 -4.74 2.78
C LYS A 140 -6.88 -3.71 1.91
N ARG A 141 -6.25 -3.41 0.77
CA ARG A 141 -6.84 -2.65 -0.34
C ARG A 141 -7.42 -1.29 0.04
N MET A 142 -6.92 -0.64 1.08
CA MET A 142 -7.41 0.71 1.43
C MET A 142 -7.00 1.73 0.36
N SER A 143 -7.96 2.46 -0.19
CA SER A 143 -7.73 3.54 -1.15
C SER A 143 -8.85 4.57 -1.08
N VAL A 144 -8.51 5.85 -1.24
CA VAL A 144 -9.47 6.97 -1.24
C VAL A 144 -9.16 7.90 -2.40
N SER A 145 -10.22 8.32 -3.09
CA SER A 145 -10.16 9.24 -4.21
C SER A 145 -9.49 10.55 -3.79
N LYS A 146 -8.68 11.12 -4.69
CA LYS A 146 -7.86 12.30 -4.40
C LYS A 146 -8.69 13.47 -3.85
N ASP A 147 -9.89 13.68 -4.40
CA ASP A 147 -10.78 14.80 -4.03
C ASP A 147 -11.41 14.63 -2.65
N TYR A 148 -11.38 13.41 -2.10
CA TYR A 148 -11.96 13.06 -0.80
C TYR A 148 -10.90 12.80 0.29
N ARG A 149 -9.61 13.02 -0.01
CA ARG A 149 -8.52 12.95 0.97
C ARG A 149 -8.58 14.13 1.94
N GLY A 150 -8.06 13.93 3.15
CA GLY A 150 -8.11 14.93 4.21
C GLY A 150 -9.50 15.14 4.83
N GLN A 151 -10.54 14.47 4.32
CA GLN A 151 -11.92 14.60 4.81
C GLN A 151 -12.32 13.50 5.81
N GLY A 152 -11.36 12.73 6.30
CA GLY A 152 -11.59 11.65 7.27
C GLY A 152 -12.11 10.33 6.71
N VAL A 153 -12.30 10.20 5.38
CA VAL A 153 -12.82 8.96 4.76
C VAL A 153 -12.00 7.73 5.12
N SER A 154 -10.67 7.77 4.98
CA SER A 154 -9.80 6.63 5.34
C SER A 154 -9.85 6.32 6.84
N LYS A 155 -10.03 7.34 7.69
CA LYS A 155 -10.18 7.16 9.15
C LYS A 155 -11.46 6.41 9.48
N ALA A 156 -12.57 6.79 8.83
CA ALA A 156 -13.85 6.13 9.02
C ALA A 156 -13.83 4.69 8.49
N LEU A 157 -13.24 4.44 7.31
CA LEU A 157 -13.04 3.09 6.76
C LEU A 157 -12.17 2.21 7.66
N CYS A 158 -11.05 2.75 8.18
CA CYS A 158 -10.20 2.03 9.13
C CYS A 158 -10.96 1.72 10.44
N GLY A 159 -11.75 2.67 10.95
CA GLY A 159 -12.60 2.46 12.11
C GLY A 159 -13.62 1.32 11.92
N GLU A 160 -14.17 1.19 10.72
CA GLU A 160 -15.09 0.11 10.36
C GLU A 160 -14.42 -1.27 10.41
N VAL A 161 -13.18 -1.37 9.93
CA VAL A 161 -12.38 -2.61 10.03
C VAL A 161 -12.10 -2.98 11.49
N LEU A 162 -11.68 -2.02 12.32
CA LEU A 162 -11.41 -2.25 13.74
C LEU A 162 -12.69 -2.70 14.49
N ARG A 163 -13.83 -2.08 14.16
CA ARG A 163 -15.13 -2.45 14.72
C ARG A 163 -15.54 -3.87 14.32
N PHE A 164 -15.35 -4.22 13.06
CA PHE A 164 -15.63 -5.57 12.54
C PHE A 164 -14.76 -6.62 13.22
N ALA A 165 -13.45 -6.41 13.30
CA ALA A 165 -12.53 -7.33 13.96
C ALA A 165 -12.91 -7.58 15.43
N ARG A 166 -13.25 -6.51 16.17
CA ARG A 166 -13.73 -6.62 17.55
C ARG A 166 -15.04 -7.41 17.65
N ALA A 167 -16.00 -7.14 16.76
CA ALA A 167 -17.27 -7.85 16.75
C ALA A 167 -17.13 -9.35 16.42
N ARG A 168 -16.08 -9.72 15.69
CA ARG A 168 -15.71 -11.10 15.39
C ARG A 168 -14.84 -11.77 16.47
N GLY A 169 -14.48 -11.05 17.53
CA GLY A 169 -13.69 -11.59 18.65
C GLY A 169 -12.18 -11.67 18.40
N TYR A 170 -11.67 -11.05 17.34
CA TYR A 170 -10.23 -11.02 17.05
C TYR A 170 -9.50 -10.08 18.00
N GLY A 171 -8.27 -10.46 18.37
CA GLY A 171 -7.44 -9.70 19.31
C GLY A 171 -6.62 -8.59 18.67
N ALA A 172 -6.47 -8.58 17.34
CA ALA A 172 -5.73 -7.54 16.64
C ALA A 172 -6.17 -7.34 15.19
N VAL A 173 -5.72 -6.22 14.62
CA VAL A 173 -5.72 -5.98 13.17
C VAL A 173 -4.30 -5.68 12.71
N VAL A 174 -3.88 -6.33 11.63
CA VAL A 174 -2.56 -6.15 11.01
C VAL A 174 -2.68 -5.57 9.61
N LEU A 175 -1.61 -4.96 9.11
CA LEU A 175 -1.54 -4.48 7.73
C LEU A 175 -0.10 -4.30 7.26
N SER A 176 0.05 -4.26 5.93
CA SER A 176 1.30 -3.88 5.26
C SER A 176 1.11 -2.59 4.47
N THR A 177 2.03 -1.64 4.62
CA THR A 177 2.06 -0.39 3.85
C THR A 177 3.46 -0.05 3.37
N SER A 178 3.59 0.56 2.20
CA SER A 178 4.91 0.94 1.69
C SER A 178 5.46 2.17 2.42
N MET A 179 6.79 2.25 2.54
CA MET A 179 7.47 3.37 3.18
C MET A 179 7.18 4.73 2.52
N VAL A 180 6.77 4.73 1.24
CA VAL A 180 6.47 5.95 0.46
C VAL A 180 5.04 6.45 0.69
N GLN A 181 4.17 5.65 1.32
CA GLN A 181 2.79 6.01 1.66
C GLN A 181 2.72 6.70 3.03
N VAL A 182 3.40 7.85 3.17
CA VAL A 182 3.53 8.58 4.45
C VAL A 182 2.17 8.98 5.04
N ALA A 183 1.21 9.37 4.19
CA ALA A 183 -0.14 9.72 4.64
C ALA A 183 -0.88 8.51 5.24
N ALA A 184 -0.70 7.31 4.67
CA ALA A 184 -1.29 6.09 5.20
C ALA A 184 -0.62 5.69 6.54
N GLN A 185 0.70 5.80 6.65
CA GLN A 185 1.42 5.54 7.90
C GLN A 185 0.89 6.41 9.04
N ARG A 186 0.79 7.73 8.83
CA ARG A 186 0.24 8.67 9.83
C ARG A 186 -1.21 8.35 10.21
N LEU A 187 -2.01 7.93 9.23
CA LEU A 187 -3.39 7.50 9.47
C LEU A 187 -3.42 6.29 10.40
N TYR A 188 -2.64 5.25 10.11
CA TYR A 188 -2.60 4.02 10.90
C TYR A 188 -2.08 4.29 12.32
N GLU A 189 -0.99 5.04 12.45
CA GLU A 189 -0.43 5.45 13.75
C GLU A 189 -1.45 6.23 14.58
N GLY A 190 -2.17 7.19 13.95
CA GLY A 190 -3.23 7.94 14.60
C GLY A 190 -4.47 7.11 14.97
N GLN A 191 -4.62 5.91 14.39
CA GLN A 191 -5.69 4.95 14.70
C GLN A 191 -5.24 3.88 15.71
N GLY A 192 -4.03 3.99 16.28
CA GLY A 192 -3.52 3.07 17.30
C GLY A 192 -2.71 1.90 16.75
N PHE A 193 -2.38 1.87 15.45
CA PHE A 193 -1.44 0.89 14.92
C PHE A 193 0.00 1.25 15.29
N LYS A 194 0.79 0.23 15.61
CA LYS A 194 2.23 0.33 15.85
C LYS A 194 2.98 -0.41 14.76
N LYS A 195 4.08 0.18 14.29
CA LYS A 195 4.99 -0.51 13.36
C LYS A 195 5.72 -1.62 14.12
N VAL A 196 5.54 -2.86 13.68
CA VAL A 196 6.13 -4.05 14.31
C VAL A 196 7.22 -4.70 13.46
N GLY A 197 7.34 -4.29 12.20
CA GLY A 197 8.37 -4.84 11.30
C GLY A 197 8.52 -4.06 10.01
N ALA A 198 9.56 -4.42 9.25
CA ALA A 198 9.76 -3.96 7.90
C ALA A 198 10.49 -5.03 7.08
N PHE A 199 10.13 -5.18 5.81
CA PHE A 199 10.82 -6.08 4.90
C PHE A 199 10.97 -5.46 3.51
N SER A 200 11.96 -5.92 2.76
CA SER A 200 12.14 -5.56 1.36
C SER A 200 11.44 -6.61 0.49
N PRO A 201 10.55 -6.24 -0.44
CA PRO A 201 9.75 -7.21 -1.20
C PRO A 201 10.58 -8.01 -2.22
N SER A 202 11.79 -7.55 -2.56
CA SER A 202 12.71 -8.22 -3.48
C SER A 202 14.15 -7.73 -3.27
N LEU A 203 15.11 -8.43 -3.88
CA LEU A 203 16.51 -7.97 -3.94
C LEU A 203 16.61 -6.59 -4.59
N LEU A 204 15.84 -6.35 -5.65
CA LEU A 204 15.75 -5.04 -6.29
C LEU A 204 15.15 -3.98 -5.36
N GLY A 205 14.12 -4.34 -4.57
CA GLY A 205 13.59 -3.48 -3.52
C GLY A 205 14.66 -3.10 -2.50
N SER A 206 15.49 -4.07 -2.08
CA SER A 206 16.61 -3.81 -1.19
C SER A 206 17.64 -2.85 -1.79
N LEU A 207 18.02 -3.05 -3.05
CA LEU A 207 18.92 -2.15 -3.79
C LEU A 207 18.36 -0.72 -3.87
N LEU A 208 17.05 -0.59 -4.11
CA LEU A 208 16.35 0.68 -4.17
C LEU A 208 16.01 1.27 -2.79
N CYS A 209 16.46 0.62 -1.70
CA CYS A 209 16.11 0.98 -0.32
C CYS A 209 14.60 1.05 -0.06
N PHE A 210 13.79 0.31 -0.84
CA PHE A 210 12.35 0.29 -0.74
C PHE A 210 11.87 -0.76 0.27
N GLN A 211 11.13 -0.30 1.29
CA GLN A 211 10.64 -1.12 2.38
C GLN A 211 9.11 -1.13 2.44
N ILE A 212 8.56 -2.29 2.80
CA ILE A 212 7.18 -2.45 3.25
C ILE A 212 7.21 -2.53 4.77
N PHE A 213 6.38 -1.74 5.43
CA PHE A 213 6.22 -1.71 6.88
C PHE A 213 5.01 -2.56 7.29
N HIS A 214 5.21 -3.38 8.31
CA HIS A 214 4.15 -4.15 8.95
C HIS A 214 3.67 -3.42 10.19
N TYR A 215 2.36 -3.24 10.30
CA TYR A 215 1.70 -2.56 11.40
C TYR A 215 0.72 -3.51 12.09
N ARG A 216 0.58 -3.35 13.41
CA ARG A 216 -0.35 -4.11 14.26
C ARG A 216 -1.08 -3.16 15.19
N CYS A 217 -2.39 -3.35 15.35
CA CYS A 217 -3.23 -2.68 16.33
C CYS A 217 -3.89 -3.75 17.20
N ASP A 218 -3.50 -3.82 18.47
CA ASP A 218 -4.13 -4.70 19.45
C ASP A 218 -5.48 -4.13 19.90
N LEU A 219 -6.50 -4.97 19.91
CA LEU A 219 -7.86 -4.59 20.26
C LEU A 219 -8.10 -4.85 21.77
N PRO A 220 -8.58 -3.84 22.52
CA PRO A 220 -8.88 -4.02 23.94
C PRO A 220 -10.00 -5.04 24.12
N GLY A 221 -9.76 -6.06 24.95
CA GLY A 221 -10.71 -7.14 25.25
C GLY A 221 -10.21 -8.56 24.97
N HIS A 222 -9.05 -8.71 24.31
CA HIS A 222 -8.43 -10.02 24.05
C HIS A 222 -7.05 -10.08 24.72
N THR A 223 -7.02 -10.29 26.03
CA THR A 223 -5.82 -10.85 26.67
C THR A 223 -5.64 -12.24 26.06
N ALA A 224 -4.58 -12.41 25.27
CA ALA A 224 -4.10 -13.74 24.92
C ALA A 224 -3.98 -14.54 26.22
N ALA A 225 -4.78 -15.59 26.36
CA ALA A 225 -4.60 -16.52 27.46
C ALA A 225 -3.19 -17.14 27.32
N PRO A 226 -2.45 -17.28 28.43
CA PRO A 226 -1.08 -17.80 28.43
C PRO A 226 -1.00 -19.24 27.93
#